data_AF-A0AAN8XME3-F1
#
_entry.id   AF-A0AAN8XME3-F1
#
_cell.length_a   1.000
_cell.length_b   1.000
_cell.length_c   1.000
_cell.angle_alpha   90.00
_cell.angle_beta   90.00
_cell.angle_gamma   90.00
#
_symmetry.space_group_name_H-M   'P 1'
#
loop_
_entity.id
_entity.type
_entity.pdbx_description
1 polymer ?
#
loop_
_entity_poly.entity_id
_entity_poly.type
_entity_poly.pdbx_seq_one_letter_code
_entity_poly.pdbx_strand_id
1 'polypeptide(L)'
;MRKRGDQCPGPGCTAIEPSGDIIREVGVPYEAYCLFDPTHIDVSQVSFVHRGPQQYTFQHEVLNSSAIKVHQTHNTTDEYHLWCAVNGQHLCSRTVKIGYPPEDVKNFSCISKNWSELNCTWTAPDNPIKVKYHLTYVVPGFREQRYASAYAMVEWEGEFDWFGCV
;
A
#
# COMPACT_ATOMS: atom_id res chain seq x y z
N MET A 1 13.09 18.53 -0.36
CA MET A 1 14.29 17.66 -0.21
C MET A 1 13.83 16.22 -0.37
N ARG A 2 14.21 15.49 -1.44
CA ARG A 2 13.84 14.08 -1.66
C ARG A 2 14.45 13.22 -0.55
N LYS A 3 13.67 12.36 0.12
CA LYS A 3 14.19 11.52 1.21
C LYS A 3 15.09 10.43 0.61
N ARG A 4 16.18 10.12 1.31
CA ARG A 4 17.27 9.22 0.88
C ARG A 4 16.82 7.75 0.65
N GLY A 5 15.55 7.41 0.90
CA GLY A 5 14.94 6.10 0.66
C GLY A 5 14.08 6.00 -0.60
N ASP A 6 13.81 7.12 -1.29
CA ASP A 6 12.91 7.14 -2.47
C ASP A 6 13.65 6.89 -3.79
N GLN A 7 14.99 6.85 -3.76
CA GLN A 7 15.84 6.67 -4.93
C GLN A 7 16.05 5.18 -5.23
N CYS A 8 15.73 4.78 -6.45
CA CYS A 8 15.89 3.39 -6.89
C CYS A 8 17.40 3.07 -7.02
N PRO A 9 17.85 1.85 -6.68
CA PRO A 9 19.28 1.49 -6.65
C PRO A 9 19.94 1.33 -8.04
N GLY A 10 19.39 1.92 -9.10
CA GLY A 10 19.88 1.79 -10.48
C GLY A 10 20.89 2.88 -10.90
N PRO A 11 21.68 2.63 -11.96
CA PRO A 11 22.49 3.67 -12.59
C PRO A 11 21.57 4.73 -13.23
N GLY A 12 21.80 6.00 -12.89
CA GLY A 12 20.98 7.13 -13.32
C GLY A 12 19.91 7.53 -12.31
N CYS A 13 19.47 8.78 -12.38
CA CYS A 13 18.43 9.35 -11.51
C CYS A 13 17.05 8.74 -11.85
N THR A 14 16.83 7.50 -11.44
CA THR A 14 15.60 6.75 -11.73
C THR A 14 14.67 6.80 -10.53
N ALA A 15 13.39 7.02 -10.80
CA ALA A 15 12.36 7.15 -9.78
C ALA A 15 11.01 6.66 -10.30
N ILE A 16 10.21 6.08 -9.42
CA ILE A 16 8.78 5.90 -9.64
C ILE A 16 8.05 6.89 -8.74
N GLU A 17 7.18 7.69 -9.36
CA GLU A 17 6.27 8.61 -8.68
C GLU A 17 4.82 8.08 -8.78
N PRO A 18 3.98 8.20 -7.73
CA PRO A 18 4.31 8.80 -6.43
C PRO A 18 5.36 8.00 -5.65
N SER A 19 6.13 8.70 -4.83
CA SER A 19 7.09 8.10 -3.92
C SER A 19 6.38 7.24 -2.86
N GLY A 20 7.04 6.18 -2.38
CA GLY A 20 6.45 5.20 -1.46
C GLY A 20 5.62 4.11 -2.16
N ASP A 21 5.02 3.24 -1.35
CA ASP A 21 4.13 2.18 -1.82
C ASP A 21 2.81 2.77 -2.35
N ILE A 22 2.26 2.18 -3.40
CA ILE A 22 1.00 2.61 -4.00
C ILE A 22 -0.12 1.78 -3.37
N ILE A 23 -0.92 2.39 -2.50
CA ILE A 23 -2.04 1.73 -1.81
C ILE A 23 -3.34 2.31 -2.32
N ARG A 24 -4.24 1.46 -2.84
CA ARG A 24 -5.52 1.90 -3.42
C ARG A 24 -6.65 0.93 -3.11
N GLU A 25 -7.86 1.46 -3.13
CA GLU A 25 -9.06 0.66 -2.99
C GLU A 25 -9.42 -0.05 -4.31
N VAL A 26 -10.09 -1.20 -4.22
CA VAL A 26 -10.63 -1.90 -5.39
C VAL A 26 -11.56 -0.98 -6.18
N GLY A 27 -11.41 -0.98 -7.51
CA GLY A 27 -12.17 -0.13 -8.44
C GLY A 27 -11.66 1.31 -8.55
N VAL A 28 -10.73 1.74 -7.69
CA VAL A 28 -10.15 3.08 -7.76
C VAL A 28 -8.93 3.06 -8.69
N PRO A 29 -8.90 3.88 -9.75
CA PRO A 29 -7.76 3.95 -10.65
C PRO A 29 -6.53 4.57 -9.95
N TYR A 30 -5.36 4.21 -10.44
CA TYR A 30 -4.11 4.85 -10.04
C TYR A 30 -3.23 5.15 -11.23
N GLU A 31 -2.37 6.14 -11.04
CA GLU A 31 -1.35 6.52 -12.02
C GLU A 31 0.02 6.40 -11.39
N ALA A 32 0.99 5.93 -12.17
CA ALA A 32 2.38 5.92 -11.78
C ALA A 32 3.27 6.34 -12.95
N TYR A 33 4.37 7.01 -12.63
CA TYR A 33 5.31 7.56 -13.59
C TYR A 33 6.67 6.97 -13.34
N CYS A 34 7.31 6.46 -14.38
CA CYS A 34 8.71 6.09 -14.32
C CYS A 34 9.53 7.21 -14.94
N LEU A 35 10.37 7.83 -14.11
CA LEU A 35 11.27 8.91 -14.48
C LEU A 35 12.68 8.35 -14.59
N PHE A 36 13.38 8.72 -15.66
CA PHE A 36 14.73 8.22 -15.94
C PHE A 36 15.52 9.26 -16.75
N ASP A 37 16.84 9.05 -16.83
CA ASP A 37 17.73 9.95 -17.56
C ASP A 37 17.81 9.54 -19.04
N PRO A 38 17.36 10.41 -19.98
CA PRO A 38 17.33 10.10 -21.41
C PRO A 38 18.73 10.03 -22.04
N THR A 39 19.78 10.51 -21.35
CA THR A 39 21.15 10.42 -21.85
C THR A 39 21.72 9.00 -21.79
N HIS A 40 21.13 8.14 -20.95
CA HIS A 40 21.57 6.76 -20.74
C HIS A 40 20.51 5.72 -21.14
N ILE A 41 19.23 6.10 -21.16
CA ILE A 41 18.10 5.18 -21.36
C ILE A 41 17.21 5.70 -22.50
N ASP A 42 17.04 4.87 -23.52
CA ASP A 42 16.07 5.12 -24.60
C ASP A 42 14.66 4.79 -24.11
N VAL A 43 13.74 5.76 -24.20
CA VAL A 43 12.34 5.61 -23.78
C VAL A 43 11.62 4.44 -24.46
N SER A 44 11.98 4.10 -25.70
CA SER A 44 11.37 2.98 -26.43
C SER A 44 11.63 1.60 -25.81
N GLN A 45 12.65 1.51 -24.95
CA GLN A 45 13.05 0.29 -24.25
C GLN A 45 12.47 0.21 -22.83
N VAL A 46 11.82 1.27 -22.36
CA VAL A 46 11.27 1.36 -21.01
C VAL A 46 9.85 0.83 -21.00
N SER A 47 9.54 0.01 -19.99
CA SER A 47 8.19 -0.55 -19.83
C SER A 47 7.84 -0.73 -18.36
N PHE A 48 6.54 -0.75 -18.08
CA PHE A 48 6.02 -1.15 -16.79
C PHE A 48 5.71 -2.65 -16.77
N VAL A 49 6.24 -3.37 -15.80
CA VAL A 49 6.04 -4.82 -15.65
C VAL A 49 5.35 -5.12 -14.34
N HIS A 50 4.26 -5.87 -14.41
CA HIS A 50 3.64 -6.49 -13.24
C HIS A 50 4.50 -7.66 -12.77
N ARG A 51 4.98 -7.59 -11.53
CA ARG A 51 5.75 -8.67 -10.91
C ARG A 51 5.08 -9.13 -9.62
N GLY A 52 4.23 -10.14 -9.74
CA GLY A 52 3.57 -10.81 -8.62
C GLY A 52 3.40 -12.30 -8.92
N PRO A 53 2.31 -12.95 -8.47
CA PRO A 53 1.98 -14.31 -8.88
C PRO A 53 1.79 -14.44 -10.40
N GLN A 54 1.33 -13.36 -11.03
CA GLN A 54 1.25 -13.21 -12.48
C GLN A 54 2.37 -12.29 -12.99
N GLN A 55 2.84 -12.52 -14.22
CA GLN A 55 3.85 -11.67 -14.85
C GLN A 55 3.41 -11.25 -16.24
N TYR A 56 3.27 -9.94 -16.44
CA TYR A 56 2.91 -9.35 -17.72
C TYR A 56 3.37 -7.88 -17.78
N THR A 57 3.37 -7.31 -18.98
CA THR A 57 3.72 -5.90 -19.21
C THR A 57 2.45 -5.06 -19.29
N PHE A 58 2.44 -3.93 -18.61
CA PHE A 58 1.34 -2.98 -18.67
C PHE A 58 1.39 -2.16 -19.96
N GLN A 59 0.21 -1.89 -20.50
CA GLN A 59 0.04 -0.80 -21.46
C GLN A 59 0.34 0.52 -20.78
N HIS A 60 1.12 1.37 -21.44
CA HIS A 60 1.59 2.63 -20.88
C HIS A 60 1.70 3.70 -21.97
N GLU A 61 1.77 4.95 -21.54
CA GLU A 61 1.89 6.12 -22.40
C GLU A 61 3.29 6.71 -22.28
N VAL A 62 3.90 7.07 -23.40
CA VAL A 62 5.16 7.82 -23.41
C VAL A 62 4.82 9.30 -23.29
N LEU A 63 5.24 9.94 -22.20
CA LEU A 63 4.97 11.37 -21.96
C LEU A 63 6.02 12.26 -22.62
N ASN A 64 7.28 11.86 -22.54
CA ASN A 64 8.43 12.52 -23.16
C ASN A 64 9.63 11.56 -23.19
N SER A 65 10.81 12.01 -23.62
CA SER A 65 12.02 11.18 -23.72
C SER A 65 12.55 10.66 -22.37
N SER A 66 12.09 11.19 -21.24
CA SER A 66 12.57 10.91 -19.88
C SER A 66 11.50 10.34 -18.94
N ALA A 67 10.28 10.11 -19.45
CA ALA A 67 9.15 9.71 -18.62
C ALA A 67 8.10 8.89 -19.38
N ILE A 68 7.66 7.81 -18.75
CA ILE A 68 6.47 7.04 -19.16
C ILE A 68 5.44 7.00 -18.03
N LYS A 69 4.16 6.84 -18.37
CA LYS A 69 3.02 6.82 -17.46
C LYS A 69 2.22 5.54 -17.63
N VAL A 70 1.83 4.94 -16.51
CA VAL A 70 0.82 3.88 -16.48
C VAL A 70 -0.43 4.39 -15.77
N HIS A 71 -1.59 4.01 -16.29
CA HIS A 71 -2.90 4.21 -15.67
C HIS A 71 -3.56 2.85 -15.53
N GLN A 72 -3.84 2.40 -14.30
CA GLN A 72 -4.42 1.08 -14.04
C GLN A 72 -5.60 1.15 -13.08
N THR A 73 -6.55 0.23 -13.29
CA THR A 73 -7.69 -0.01 -12.40
C THR A 73 -7.80 -1.51 -12.17
N HIS A 74 -8.07 -1.89 -10.92
CA HIS A 74 -8.19 -3.28 -10.51
C HIS A 74 -9.59 -3.56 -9.99
N ASN A 75 -10.21 -4.64 -10.47
CA ASN A 75 -11.58 -5.03 -10.08
C ASN A 75 -11.61 -5.98 -8.88
N THR A 76 -10.45 -6.46 -8.45
CA THR A 76 -10.25 -7.36 -7.32
C THR A 76 -9.06 -6.90 -6.49
N THR A 77 -8.87 -7.50 -5.32
CA THR A 77 -7.66 -7.30 -4.52
C THR A 77 -6.43 -7.81 -5.27
N ASP A 78 -5.30 -7.13 -5.11
CA ASP A 78 -4.03 -7.53 -5.73
C ASP A 78 -2.84 -6.99 -4.92
N GLU A 79 -1.73 -7.73 -4.95
CA GLU A 79 -0.45 -7.31 -4.37
C GLU A 79 0.70 -7.72 -5.29
N TYR A 80 1.43 -6.72 -5.80
CA TYR A 80 2.53 -6.95 -6.73
C TYR A 80 3.58 -5.85 -6.65
N HIS A 81 4.74 -6.13 -7.24
CA HIS A 81 5.74 -5.10 -7.51
C HIS A 81 5.52 -4.53 -8.92
N LEU A 82 5.24 -3.24 -8.99
CA LEU A 82 5.26 -2.49 -10.24
C LEU A 82 6.70 -2.17 -10.59
N TRP A 83 7.22 -2.85 -11.59
CA TRP A 83 8.59 -2.65 -12.07
C TRP A 83 8.59 -1.60 -13.18
N CYS A 84 9.51 -0.66 -13.09
CA CYS A 84 10.01 0.04 -14.25
C CYS A 84 11.24 -0.72 -14.75
N ALA A 85 11.20 -1.15 -16.00
CA ALA A 85 12.22 -2.01 -16.58
C ALA A 85 12.71 -1.46 -17.92
N VAL A 86 14.01 -1.61 -18.20
CA VAL A 86 14.65 -1.27 -19.48
C VAL A 86 15.07 -2.58 -20.15
N ASN A 87 14.58 -2.87 -21.36
CA ASN A 87 14.81 -4.16 -22.04
C ASN A 87 14.48 -5.38 -21.16
N GLY A 88 13.45 -5.26 -20.32
CA GLY A 88 13.04 -6.31 -19.37
C GLY A 88 13.92 -6.44 -18.11
N GLN A 89 14.99 -5.65 -18.00
CA GLN A 89 15.83 -5.61 -16.79
C GLN A 89 15.26 -4.60 -15.79
N HIS A 90 15.15 -5.03 -14.52
CA HIS A 90 14.66 -4.20 -13.42
C HIS A 90 15.55 -2.95 -13.22
N LEU A 91 14.91 -1.78 -13.23
CA LEU A 91 15.53 -0.48 -12.96
C LEU A 91 15.06 0.07 -11.61
N CYS A 92 13.75 0.05 -11.41
CA CYS A 92 13.10 0.46 -10.18
C CYS A 92 11.82 -0.33 -9.94
N SER A 93 11.38 -0.40 -8.68
CA SER A 93 10.08 -0.96 -8.35
C SER A 93 9.42 -0.26 -7.17
N ARG A 94 8.08 -0.30 -7.16
CA ARG A 94 7.24 0.00 -5.99
C ARG A 94 6.32 -1.16 -5.70
N THR A 95 5.91 -1.31 -4.44
CA THR A 95 4.84 -2.24 -4.09
C THR A 95 3.50 -1.57 -4.37
N VAL A 96 2.61 -2.27 -5.06
CA VAL A 96 1.23 -1.87 -5.25
C VAL A 96 0.36 -2.80 -4.43
N LYS A 97 -0.53 -2.24 -3.62
CA LYS A 97 -1.51 -2.97 -2.81
C LYS A 97 -2.89 -2.45 -3.13
N ILE A 98 -3.72 -3.30 -3.71
CA ILE A 98 -5.12 -3.05 -3.98
C ILE A 98 -5.95 -3.85 -3.00
N GLY A 99 -6.73 -3.18 -2.18
CA GLY A 99 -7.49 -3.82 -1.11
C GLY A 99 -8.80 -3.13 -0.82
N TYR A 100 -9.41 -3.54 0.29
CA TYR A 100 -10.62 -2.89 0.81
C TYR A 100 -10.24 -1.99 2.00
N PRO A 101 -11.05 -0.96 2.31
CA PRO A 101 -10.93 -0.28 3.59
C PRO A 101 -11.17 -1.26 4.74
N PRO A 102 -10.71 -0.95 5.96
CA PRO A 102 -10.96 -1.80 7.12
C PRO A 102 -12.46 -2.03 7.34
N GLU A 103 -12.84 -3.28 7.57
CA GLU A 103 -14.21 -3.65 7.92
C GLU A 103 -14.39 -3.76 9.43
N ASP A 104 -15.65 -3.69 9.88
CA ASP A 104 -16.02 -4.02 11.25
C ASP A 104 -15.55 -5.43 11.63
N VAL A 105 -15.03 -5.55 12.84
CA VAL A 105 -14.54 -6.83 13.37
C VAL A 105 -15.68 -7.83 13.52
N LYS A 106 -15.56 -8.98 12.85
CA LYS A 106 -16.54 -10.08 12.91
C LYS A 106 -16.09 -11.17 13.89
N ASN A 107 -17.06 -11.84 14.52
CA ASN A 107 -16.83 -12.95 15.47
C ASN A 107 -15.91 -12.58 16.64
N PHE A 108 -16.04 -11.35 17.15
CA PHE A 108 -15.26 -10.89 18.30
C PHE A 108 -15.68 -11.62 19.58
N SER A 109 -14.73 -12.26 20.24
CA SER A 109 -14.93 -13.00 21.48
C SER A 109 -13.74 -12.81 22.40
N CYS A 110 -13.99 -12.64 23.70
CA CYS A 110 -12.93 -12.57 24.71
C CYS A 110 -13.17 -13.62 25.79
N ILE A 111 -12.16 -14.43 26.07
CA ILE A 111 -12.18 -15.47 27.09
C ILE A 111 -11.08 -15.18 28.09
N SER A 112 -11.48 -15.01 29.34
CA SER A 112 -10.58 -14.94 30.48
C SER A 112 -10.60 -16.29 31.20
N LYS A 113 -9.45 -16.95 31.28
CA LYS A 113 -9.29 -18.20 32.04
C LYS A 113 -8.96 -17.94 33.51
N ASN A 114 -8.45 -16.74 33.80
CA ASN A 114 -8.07 -16.25 35.12
C ASN A 114 -8.10 -14.71 35.13
N TRP A 115 -7.99 -14.09 36.30
CA TRP A 115 -8.00 -12.62 36.45
C TRP A 115 -6.77 -11.90 35.88
N SER A 116 -5.78 -12.62 35.34
CA SER A 116 -4.52 -12.07 34.83
C SER A 116 -4.46 -11.98 33.30
N GLU A 117 -5.24 -12.80 32.61
CA GLU A 117 -5.21 -12.94 31.14
C GLU A 117 -6.61 -12.81 30.54
N LEU A 118 -6.74 -11.92 29.56
CA LEU A 118 -7.92 -11.78 28.71
C LEU A 118 -7.51 -12.04 27.26
N ASN A 119 -7.95 -13.18 26.71
CA ASN A 119 -7.63 -13.56 25.34
C ASN A 119 -8.80 -13.20 24.43
N CYS A 120 -8.60 -12.22 23.55
CA CYS A 120 -9.60 -11.84 22.55
C CYS A 120 -9.23 -12.36 21.17
N THR A 121 -10.22 -12.88 20.46
CA THR A 121 -10.09 -13.43 19.11
C THR A 121 -11.18 -12.88 18.21
N TRP A 122 -10.87 -12.75 16.93
CA TRP A 122 -11.81 -12.33 15.90
C TRP A 122 -11.41 -12.89 14.54
N THR A 123 -12.30 -12.78 13.55
CA THR A 123 -12.01 -13.15 12.16
C THR A 123 -11.46 -11.92 11.43
N ALA A 124 -10.20 -11.99 11.00
CA ALA A 124 -9.61 -10.97 10.13
C ALA A 124 -10.09 -11.18 8.67
N PRO A 125 -10.46 -10.11 7.95
CA PRO A 125 -10.78 -10.21 6.53
C PRO A 125 -9.52 -10.49 5.70
N ASP A 126 -9.70 -11.20 4.59
CA ASP A 126 -8.63 -11.45 3.61
C ASP A 126 -8.39 -10.18 2.78
N ASN A 127 -7.29 -9.48 3.06
CA ASN A 127 -6.97 -8.20 2.44
C ASN A 127 -5.43 -8.01 2.40
N PRO A 128 -4.81 -7.70 1.24
CA PRO A 128 -3.37 -7.44 1.15
C PRO A 128 -2.95 -6.18 1.92
N ILE A 129 -3.88 -5.27 2.16
CA ILE A 129 -3.64 -4.10 3.00
C ILE A 129 -3.75 -4.52 4.47
N LYS A 130 -2.59 -4.63 5.13
CA LYS A 130 -2.52 -4.96 6.57
C LYS A 130 -3.14 -3.84 7.39
N VAL A 131 -4.10 -4.22 8.23
CA VAL A 131 -4.76 -3.34 9.19
C VAL A 131 -4.21 -3.58 10.60
N LYS A 132 -4.14 -2.51 11.41
CA LYS A 132 -3.80 -2.60 12.83
C LYS A 132 -5.10 -2.61 13.65
N TYR A 133 -5.12 -3.39 14.71
CA TYR A 133 -6.28 -3.52 15.59
C TYR A 133 -5.92 -3.00 16.98
N HIS A 134 -6.79 -2.17 17.55
CA HIS A 134 -6.63 -1.67 18.91
C HIS A 134 -7.72 -2.26 19.81
N LEU A 135 -7.30 -3.12 20.75
CA LEU A 135 -8.20 -3.71 21.74
C LEU A 135 -8.29 -2.79 22.95
N THR A 136 -9.50 -2.30 23.25
CA THR A 136 -9.79 -1.58 24.49
C THR A 136 -10.77 -2.37 25.35
N TYR A 137 -10.53 -2.41 26.66
CA TYR A 137 -11.41 -3.07 27.62
C TYR A 137 -11.63 -2.16 28.81
N VAL A 138 -12.79 -2.30 29.47
CA VAL A 138 -13.09 -1.50 30.66
C VAL A 138 -13.75 -2.35 31.73
N VAL A 139 -13.29 -2.19 32.98
CA VAL A 139 -13.75 -2.97 34.13
C VAL A 139 -14.79 -2.15 34.91
N PRO A 140 -16.07 -2.56 34.95
CA PRO A 140 -17.09 -1.87 35.72
C PRO A 140 -16.75 -1.87 37.22
N GLY A 141 -16.81 -0.71 37.88
CA GLY A 141 -16.56 -0.57 39.32
C GLY A 141 -15.19 0.01 39.71
N PHE A 142 -14.24 0.07 38.79
CA PHE A 142 -13.04 0.91 38.94
C PHE A 142 -13.40 2.35 38.55
N ARG A 143 -13.91 3.12 39.52
CA ARG A 143 -14.08 4.56 39.37
C ARG A 143 -12.73 5.24 39.56
N GLU A 144 -12.09 5.59 38.45
CA GLU A 144 -11.80 7.00 38.17
C GLU A 144 -11.64 7.26 36.67
N GLN A 145 -12.64 7.99 36.15
CA GLN A 145 -12.64 8.89 35.00
C GLN A 145 -12.69 8.33 33.56
N ARG A 146 -13.93 8.39 33.04
CA ARG A 146 -14.41 8.64 31.67
C ARG A 146 -14.51 7.44 30.71
N TYR A 147 -15.77 7.05 30.52
CA TYR A 147 -16.36 6.18 29.49
C TYR A 147 -15.84 4.73 29.44
N ALA A 148 -16.67 3.84 29.98
CA ALA A 148 -16.39 2.43 30.11
C ALA A 148 -17.32 1.58 29.25
N SER A 149 -16.92 1.30 28.01
CA SER A 149 -17.44 0.15 27.26
C SER A 149 -16.31 -0.41 26.41
N ALA A 150 -16.18 -1.73 26.37
CA ALA A 150 -15.15 -2.40 25.58
C ALA A 150 -15.58 -2.39 24.11
N TYR A 151 -14.92 -1.56 23.31
CA TYR A 151 -15.06 -1.57 21.86
C TYR A 151 -13.71 -1.99 21.27
N ALA A 152 -13.70 -2.94 20.35
CA ALA A 152 -12.57 -3.10 19.45
C ALA A 152 -12.68 -1.95 18.44
N MET A 153 -11.77 -0.98 18.52
CA MET A 153 -11.69 0.07 17.51
C MET A 153 -10.66 -0.37 16.48
N VAL A 154 -11.10 -0.46 15.23
CA VAL A 154 -10.19 -0.59 14.10
C VAL A 154 -9.75 0.81 13.74
N GLU A 155 -8.57 1.22 14.21
CA GLU A 155 -7.94 2.44 13.75
C GLU A 155 -7.00 2.12 12.59
N TRP A 156 -7.20 2.84 11.49
CA TRP A 156 -6.37 2.72 10.31
C TRP A 156 -5.14 3.61 10.47
N GLU A 157 -3.95 3.00 10.63
CA GLU A 157 -2.67 3.70 10.45
C GLU A 157 -2.11 3.42 9.05
N GLY A 158 -2.92 3.57 8.02
CA GLY A 158 -2.35 3.95 6.74
C GLY A 158 -2.31 5.47 6.69
N GLU A 159 -1.26 6.04 6.11
CA GLU A 159 -1.37 7.37 5.55
C GLU A 159 -1.95 7.17 4.15
N PHE A 160 -3.23 7.52 3.96
CA PHE A 160 -3.64 7.98 2.65
C PHE A 160 -3.18 9.43 2.66
N ASP A 161 -1.99 9.71 2.14
CA ASP A 161 -1.52 11.08 1.96
C ASP A 161 -2.48 11.79 1.00
N TRP A 162 -3.50 12.43 1.58
CA TRP A 162 -4.52 13.24 0.92
C TRP A 162 -4.14 14.72 0.89
N PHE A 163 -2.85 15.06 0.91
CA PHE A 163 -2.43 16.45 0.74
C PHE A 163 -1.46 16.59 -0.42
N GLY A 164 -1.97 17.34 -1.40
CA GLY A 164 -1.27 17.67 -2.63
C GLY A 164 -0.04 18.53 -2.40
N CYS A 165 0.71 18.63 -3.48
CA CYS A 165 1.70 19.66 -3.73
C CYS A 165 1.28 21.03 -3.18
N VAL A 166 2.15 21.62 -2.37
CA VAL A 166 2.50 23.05 -2.43
C VAL A 166 4.02 23.15 -2.36
#